data_AF-A0A641MJ58-F1
#
_entry.id   AF-A0A641MJ58-F1
#
_cell.length_a   1.000
_cell.length_b   1.000
_cell.length_c   1.000
_cell.angle_alpha   90.00
_cell.angle_beta   90.00
_cell.angle_gamma   90.00
#
_symmetry.space_group_name_H-M   'P 1'
#
loop_
_entity.id
_entity.type
_entity.pdbx_description
1 polymer ?
#
loop_
_entity_poly.entity_id
_entity_poly.type
_entity_poly.pdbx_seq_one_letter_code
_entity_poly.pdbx_strand_id
1 'polypeptide(L)'
;MKSIRLLIITFKNRISNEEIPLFRGAIINNFGNRISELFHNHQNEKLRYAYPLIQYKRINGNAAILGIDEGADVLEQLTACNNFICQLGCRKVKMEINSVKSEQIFISLSDNPQRYCIQKWLPLNSDNYQKYLKVEGLAERIEMLNKILIGNILSFTKGINIHIHSPLTCKLTKLEDSIPVSYKGVELKSFNAEFQANIILPDFIGLGKSSSINNGTINHIK
;
A
#
# COMPACT_ATOMS: atom_id res chain seq x y z
N MET A 1 -13.19 6.38 -18.26
CA MET A 1 -12.07 5.43 -18.03
C MET A 1 -10.80 6.26 -17.88
N LYS A 2 -10.01 6.05 -16.83
CA LYS A 2 -8.76 6.78 -16.60
C LYS A 2 -7.66 5.74 -16.41
N SER A 3 -6.58 5.85 -17.17
CA SER A 3 -5.37 5.09 -16.92
C SER A 3 -4.51 5.82 -15.89
N ILE A 4 -3.81 5.04 -15.08
CA ILE A 4 -2.77 5.52 -14.18
C ILE A 4 -1.42 5.01 -14.64
N ARG A 5 -0.37 5.78 -14.35
CA ARG A 5 1.02 5.35 -14.53
C ARG A 5 1.55 4.82 -13.21
N LEU A 6 2.16 3.64 -13.25
CA LEU A 6 2.90 3.07 -12.14
C LEU A 6 4.37 2.98 -12.48
N LEU A 7 5.21 3.41 -11.54
CA LEU A 7 6.64 3.15 -11.59
C LEU A 7 7.05 2.34 -10.37
N ILE A 8 7.72 1.22 -10.57
CA ILE A 8 8.24 0.37 -9.52
C ILE A 8 9.76 0.30 -9.65
N ILE A 9 10.46 0.80 -8.65
CA ILE A 9 11.91 0.63 -8.50
C ILE A 9 12.13 -0.51 -7.52
N THR A 10 12.83 -1.56 -7.96
CA THR A 10 13.31 -2.61 -7.06
C THR A 10 14.81 -2.47 -6.88
N PHE A 11 15.29 -2.66 -5.66
CA PHE A 11 16.71 -2.62 -5.32
C PHE A 11 17.25 -4.05 -5.19
N LYS A 12 18.55 -4.24 -5.35
CA LYS A 12 19.21 -5.53 -5.06
C LYS A 12 19.22 -5.83 -3.57
N ASN A 13 19.09 -4.79 -2.74
CA ASN A 13 19.22 -4.85 -1.30
C ASN A 13 18.00 -5.54 -0.67
N ARG A 14 18.25 -6.61 0.08
CA ARG A 14 17.24 -7.26 0.91
C ARG A 14 16.93 -6.43 2.15
N ILE A 15 15.65 -6.39 2.51
CA ILE A 15 15.18 -5.75 3.75
C ILE A 15 14.19 -6.65 4.48
N SER A 16 14.17 -6.54 5.80
CA SER A 16 13.12 -7.10 6.65
C SER A 16 11.88 -6.19 6.63
N ASN A 17 10.80 -6.63 7.29
CA ASN A 17 9.59 -5.81 7.37
C ASN A 17 9.76 -4.64 8.35
N GLU A 18 10.54 -4.85 9.40
CA GLU A 18 10.88 -3.89 10.44
C GLU A 18 11.81 -2.79 9.89
N GLU A 19 12.55 -3.08 8.82
CA GLU A 19 13.40 -2.12 8.12
C GLU A 19 12.61 -1.23 7.14
N ILE A 20 11.35 -1.53 6.78
CA ILE A 20 10.58 -0.75 5.80
C ILE A 20 10.34 0.71 6.27
N PRO A 21 9.94 0.98 7.52
CA PRO A 21 9.85 2.35 8.02
C PRO A 21 11.19 3.09 8.01
N LEU A 22 12.29 2.38 8.28
CA LEU A 22 13.66 2.94 8.26
C LEU A 22 14.08 3.27 6.83
N PHE A 23 13.77 2.38 5.88
CA PHE A 23 14.00 2.60 4.46
C PHE A 23 13.22 3.82 3.95
N ARG A 24 11.94 3.94 4.33
CA ARG A 24 11.15 5.16 4.07
C ARG A 24 11.84 6.40 4.63
N GLY A 25 12.22 6.38 5.91
CA GLY A 25 12.90 7.51 6.56
C GLY A 25 14.21 7.89 5.88
N ALA A 26 15.01 6.91 5.47
CA ALA A 26 16.26 7.13 4.77
C ALA A 26 16.05 7.77 3.38
N ILE A 27 15.06 7.31 2.61
CA ILE A 27 14.73 7.92 1.31
C ILE A 27 14.25 9.36 1.50
N ILE A 28 13.38 9.60 2.48
CA ILE A 28 12.91 10.95 2.80
C ILE A 28 14.07 11.86 3.22
N ASN A 29 15.00 11.38 4.03
CA ASN A 29 16.14 12.20 4.46
C ASN A 29 17.11 12.52 3.32
N ASN A 30 17.33 11.57 2.40
CA ASN A 30 18.21 11.78 1.24
C ASN A 30 17.56 12.71 0.19
N PHE A 31 16.23 12.63 0.00
CA PHE A 31 15.58 13.19 -1.19
C PHE A 31 14.33 14.04 -0.93
N GLY A 32 13.67 13.89 0.22
CA GLY A 32 12.35 14.46 0.50
C GLY A 32 12.28 15.98 0.33
N ASN A 33 13.22 16.71 0.95
CA ASN A 33 13.29 18.17 0.83
C ASN A 33 13.85 18.65 -0.52
N ARG A 34 14.48 17.77 -1.31
CA ARG A 34 15.17 18.12 -2.56
C ARG A 34 14.34 17.83 -3.81
N ILE A 35 13.43 16.86 -3.75
CA ILE A 35 12.71 16.34 -4.91
C ILE A 35 11.21 16.67 -4.84
N SER A 36 10.51 16.35 -3.74
CA SER A 36 9.07 16.60 -3.64
C SER A 36 8.50 16.35 -2.23
N GLU A 37 7.53 17.17 -1.82
CA GLU A 37 6.69 16.96 -0.63
C GLU A 37 5.91 15.62 -0.67
N LEU A 38 5.72 15.01 -1.85
CA LEU A 38 5.05 13.72 -2.01
C LEU A 38 5.73 12.57 -1.27
N PHE A 39 7.05 12.66 -1.01
CA PHE A 39 7.75 11.69 -0.15
C PHE A 39 7.30 11.76 1.31
N HIS A 40 6.87 12.94 1.76
CA HIS A 40 6.48 13.18 3.14
C HIS A 40 5.03 12.78 3.42
N ASN A 41 4.13 12.86 2.42
CA ASN A 41 2.68 12.77 2.60
C ASN A 41 2.15 13.70 3.75
N HIS A 42 2.91 14.77 4.03
CA HIS A 42 2.66 15.76 5.06
C HIS A 42 2.90 17.14 4.44
N GLN A 43 2.01 18.09 4.68
CA GLN A 43 2.21 19.50 4.35
C GLN A 43 1.78 20.31 5.59
N ASN A 44 2.66 21.18 6.09
CA ASN A 44 2.39 22.16 7.14
C ASN A 44 1.59 21.63 8.36
N GLU A 45 2.17 20.68 9.10
CA GLU A 45 1.68 20.19 10.40
C GLU A 45 0.28 19.53 10.42
N LYS A 46 -0.44 19.49 9.30
CA LYS A 46 -1.72 18.77 9.16
C LYS A 46 -1.52 17.46 8.41
N LEU A 47 -2.12 16.38 8.94
CA LEU A 47 -2.19 15.09 8.26
C LEU A 47 -2.94 15.27 6.94
N ARG A 48 -2.27 15.05 5.81
CA ARG A 48 -2.96 14.92 4.51
C ARG A 48 -3.73 13.60 4.57
N TYR A 49 -5.05 13.66 4.67
CA TYR A 49 -5.94 12.50 4.57
C TYR A 49 -6.05 12.01 3.11
N ALA A 50 -4.92 11.93 2.42
CA ALA A 50 -4.81 11.47 1.04
C ALA A 50 -4.14 10.10 1.01
N TYR A 51 -4.55 9.30 0.03
CA TYR A 51 -3.91 8.03 -0.27
C TYR A 51 -2.44 8.24 -0.70
N PRO A 52 -1.49 7.43 -0.22
CA PRO A 52 -0.08 7.63 -0.53
C PRO A 52 0.23 7.23 -1.98
N LEU A 53 0.64 8.21 -2.79
CA LEU A 53 1.09 8.02 -4.17
C LEU A 53 2.51 7.44 -4.26
N ILE A 54 3.29 7.53 -3.19
CA ILE A 54 4.59 6.87 -3.04
C ILE A 54 4.49 5.87 -1.89
N GLN A 55 4.85 4.62 -2.16
CA GLN A 55 4.74 3.53 -1.20
C GLN A 55 6.04 2.73 -1.15
N TYR A 56 6.50 2.45 0.05
CA TYR A 56 7.69 1.66 0.33
C TYR A 56 7.28 0.21 0.56
N LYS A 57 7.91 -0.69 -0.19
CA LYS A 57 7.50 -2.08 -0.31
C LYS A 57 8.66 -3.03 -0.06
N ARG A 58 8.31 -4.27 0.25
CA ARG A 58 9.21 -5.41 0.22
C ARG A 58 8.69 -6.40 -0.81
N ILE A 59 9.30 -6.42 -1.99
CA ILE A 59 8.91 -7.30 -3.11
C ILE A 59 9.96 -8.39 -3.23
N ASN A 60 9.54 -9.65 -3.09
CA ASN A 60 10.43 -10.83 -3.14
C ASN A 60 11.64 -10.74 -2.18
N GLY A 61 11.45 -10.08 -1.03
CA GLY A 61 12.50 -9.89 -0.03
C GLY A 61 13.38 -8.66 -0.23
N ASN A 62 13.25 -7.97 -1.36
CA ASN A 62 14.04 -6.80 -1.70
C ASN A 62 13.31 -5.51 -1.38
N ALA A 63 14.07 -4.45 -1.08
CA ALA A 63 13.55 -3.11 -0.98
C ALA A 63 12.96 -2.68 -2.32
N ALA A 64 11.81 -2.04 -2.29
CA ALA A 64 11.17 -1.49 -3.46
C ALA A 64 10.40 -0.21 -3.13
N ILE A 65 10.24 0.64 -4.13
CA ILE A 65 9.40 1.84 -4.03
C ILE A 65 8.45 1.83 -5.23
N LEU A 66 7.17 2.02 -4.94
CA LEU A 66 6.09 2.12 -5.92
C LEU A 66 5.58 3.56 -5.94
N GLY A 67 5.49 4.14 -7.13
CA GLY A 67 4.97 5.47 -7.42
C GLY A 67 3.74 5.38 -8.32
N ILE A 68 2.74 6.21 -8.05
CA ILE A 68 1.47 6.27 -8.80
C ILE A 68 1.27 7.68 -9.33
N ASP A 69 1.06 7.82 -10.64
CA ASP A 69 0.91 9.09 -11.36
C ASP A 69 2.00 10.10 -10.95
N GLU A 70 1.66 11.17 -10.24
CA GLU A 70 2.64 12.16 -9.74
C GLU A 70 3.76 11.51 -8.90
N GLY A 71 3.43 10.45 -8.16
CA GLY A 71 4.42 9.66 -7.42
C GLY A 71 5.40 8.94 -8.35
N ALA A 72 4.96 8.53 -9.53
CA ALA A 72 5.83 7.94 -10.55
C ALA A 72 6.79 8.98 -11.15
N ASP A 73 6.34 10.22 -11.39
CA ASP A 73 7.21 11.31 -11.87
C ASP A 73 8.33 11.60 -10.87
N VAL A 74 7.99 11.59 -9.57
CA VAL A 74 8.95 11.77 -8.48
C VAL A 74 9.98 10.62 -8.42
N LEU A 75 9.54 9.38 -8.62
CA LEU A 75 10.46 8.24 -8.63
C LEU A 75 11.38 8.22 -9.86
N GLU A 76 10.96 8.74 -11.01
CA GLU A 76 11.86 8.86 -12.17
C GLU A 76 13.09 9.71 -11.84
N GLN A 77 12.91 10.82 -11.12
CA GLN A 77 14.03 11.65 -10.65
C GLN A 77 14.96 10.89 -9.69
N LEU A 78 14.42 9.98 -8.89
CA LEU A 78 15.21 9.10 -8.02
C LEU A 78 16.09 8.13 -8.81
N THR A 79 15.65 7.69 -10.00
CA THR A 79 16.47 6.78 -10.83
C THR A 79 17.73 7.44 -11.39
N ALA A 80 17.72 8.77 -11.55
CA ALA A 80 18.90 9.55 -11.93
C ALA A 80 19.88 9.75 -10.76
N CYS A 81 19.44 9.50 -9.53
CA CYS A 81 20.28 9.66 -8.34
C CYS A 81 21.16 8.42 -8.14
N ASN A 82 22.44 8.54 -8.49
CA ASN A 82 23.40 7.45 -8.28
C ASN A 82 23.93 7.44 -6.83
N ASN A 83 24.14 6.23 -6.29
CA ASN A 83 24.97 5.95 -5.12
C ASN A 83 24.57 6.67 -3.80
N PHE A 84 23.34 6.49 -3.34
CA PHE A 84 22.93 6.95 -2.00
C PHE A 84 23.06 5.85 -0.94
N ILE A 85 23.24 6.27 0.31
CA ILE A 85 23.37 5.39 1.47
C ILE A 85 22.10 5.50 2.31
N CYS A 86 21.53 4.35 2.65
CA CYS A 86 20.44 4.24 3.61
C CYS A 86 20.95 3.74 4.96
N GLN A 87 20.56 4.42 6.03
CA GLN A 87 20.70 3.91 7.39
C GLN A 87 19.47 3.06 7.73
N LEU A 88 19.63 1.74 7.79
CA LEU A 88 18.57 0.80 8.18
C LEU A 88 18.93 0.25 9.57
N GLY A 89 18.46 0.91 10.62
CA GLY A 89 18.82 0.53 11.99
C GLY A 89 20.31 0.70 12.22
N CYS A 90 21.05 -0.37 12.52
CA CYS A 90 22.50 -0.34 12.72
C CYS A 90 23.32 -0.49 11.43
N ARG A 91 22.71 -0.85 10.30
CA ARG A 91 23.44 -1.06 9.03
C ARG A 91 23.37 0.17 8.13
N LYS A 92 24.52 0.57 7.57
CA LYS A 92 24.62 1.51 6.46
C LYS A 92 24.73 0.72 5.18
N VAL A 93 23.77 0.93 4.26
CA VAL A 93 23.67 0.14 3.04
C VAL A 93 23.68 1.08 1.85
N LYS A 94 24.61 0.84 0.92
CA LYS A 94 24.58 1.47 -0.40
C LYS A 94 23.42 0.85 -1.18
N MET A 95 22.50 1.69 -1.63
CA MET A 95 21.35 1.22 -2.38
C MET A 95 21.69 1.08 -3.86
N GLU A 96 21.37 -0.09 -4.42
CA GLU A 96 21.61 -0.40 -5.83
C GLU A 96 20.29 -0.76 -6.51
N ILE A 97 19.95 -0.01 -7.55
CA ILE A 97 18.77 -0.31 -8.36
C ILE A 97 19.01 -1.64 -9.09
N ASN A 98 18.06 -2.55 -8.95
CA ASN A 98 18.01 -3.82 -9.66
C ASN A 98 17.19 -3.70 -10.93
N SER A 99 16.00 -3.09 -10.83
CA SER A 99 15.15 -2.84 -11.99
C SER A 99 14.23 -1.65 -11.76
N VAL A 100 13.81 -1.04 -12.87
CA VAL A 100 12.78 -0.01 -12.93
C VAL A 100 11.73 -0.51 -13.93
N LYS A 101 10.48 -0.63 -13.47
CA LYS A 101 9.35 -1.05 -14.30
C LYS A 101 8.35 0.08 -14.37
N SER A 102 7.96 0.48 -15.58
CA SER A 102 6.89 1.44 -15.82
C SER A 102 5.72 0.74 -16.48
N GLU A 103 4.51 0.94 -15.97
CA GLU A 103 3.29 0.32 -16.50
C GLU A 103 2.15 1.34 -16.54
N GLN A 104 1.32 1.24 -17.57
CA GLN A 104 0.08 2.00 -17.67
C GLN A 104 -1.09 1.05 -17.45
N ILE A 105 -1.93 1.35 -16.45
CA ILE A 105 -3.00 0.45 -16.01
C ILE A 105 -4.32 1.19 -16.05
N PHE A 106 -5.34 0.56 -16.65
CA PHE A 106 -6.70 1.08 -16.67
C PHE A 106 -7.46 0.61 -15.44
N ILE A 107 -7.78 1.54 -14.55
CA ILE A 107 -8.65 1.24 -13.41
C ILE A 107 -10.09 1.37 -13.88
N SER A 108 -10.78 0.24 -13.94
CA SER A 108 -12.19 0.18 -14.30
C SER A 108 -12.89 -0.93 -13.54
N LEU A 109 -14.21 -0.80 -13.43
CA LEU A 109 -15.03 -1.94 -13.06
C LEU A 109 -14.95 -3.01 -14.16
N SER A 110 -15.13 -4.26 -13.76
CA SER A 110 -15.08 -5.43 -14.63
C SER A 110 -16.31 -6.29 -14.38
N ASP A 111 -16.98 -6.73 -15.44
CA ASP A 111 -18.12 -7.66 -15.37
C ASP A 111 -17.69 -9.02 -14.80
N ASN A 112 -16.42 -9.38 -15.01
CA ASN A 112 -15.80 -10.57 -14.44
C ASN A 112 -14.98 -10.18 -13.18
N PRO A 113 -15.40 -10.57 -11.97
CA PRO A 113 -14.64 -10.28 -10.75
C PRO A 113 -13.22 -10.84 -10.81
N GLN A 114 -12.25 -9.99 -10.52
CA GLN A 114 -10.83 -10.34 -10.46
C GLN A 114 -10.47 -10.87 -9.07
N ARG A 115 -9.49 -11.79 -9.00
CA ARG A 115 -9.02 -12.41 -7.75
C ARG A 115 -7.71 -11.79 -7.29
N TYR A 116 -7.63 -11.51 -6.00
CA TYR A 116 -6.50 -10.86 -5.37
C TYR A 116 -6.14 -11.53 -4.04
N CYS A 117 -4.86 -11.53 -3.70
CA CYS A 117 -4.41 -11.71 -2.33
C CYS A 117 -4.08 -10.35 -1.72
N ILE A 118 -4.28 -10.20 -0.42
CA ILE A 118 -3.88 -9.03 0.35
C ILE A 118 -3.09 -9.48 1.58
N GLN A 119 -1.93 -8.87 1.78
CA GLN A 119 -1.01 -9.23 2.87
C GLN A 119 -0.88 -8.08 3.86
N LYS A 120 -0.78 -8.42 5.15
CA LYS A 120 -0.57 -7.45 6.24
C LYS A 120 -1.62 -6.34 6.25
N TRP A 121 -2.85 -6.71 5.96
CA TRP A 121 -3.94 -5.78 5.87
C TRP A 121 -4.34 -5.29 7.25
N LEU A 122 -4.42 -3.97 7.43
CA LEU A 122 -4.90 -3.32 8.65
C LEU A 122 -6.27 -2.66 8.36
N PRO A 123 -7.38 -3.43 8.42
CA PRO A 123 -8.72 -2.94 8.09
C PRO A 123 -9.33 -2.05 9.17
N LEU A 124 -8.97 -2.26 10.44
CA LEU A 124 -9.71 -1.72 11.57
C LEU A 124 -9.13 -0.36 11.99
N ASN A 125 -9.93 0.70 11.84
CA ASN A 125 -9.72 1.94 12.60
C ASN A 125 -10.22 1.74 14.05
N SER A 126 -10.04 2.74 14.92
CA SER A 126 -10.40 2.64 16.33
C SER A 126 -11.87 2.23 16.56
N ASP A 127 -12.80 2.84 15.82
CA ASP A 127 -14.24 2.57 15.95
C ASP A 127 -14.60 1.17 15.43
N ASN A 128 -14.06 0.80 14.26
CA ASN A 128 -14.27 -0.51 13.66
C ASN A 128 -13.62 -1.61 14.48
N TYR A 129 -12.53 -1.33 15.18
CA TYR A 129 -11.90 -2.28 16.09
C TYR A 129 -12.85 -2.62 17.25
N GLN A 130 -13.42 -1.60 17.89
CA GLN A 130 -14.39 -1.80 18.99
C GLN A 130 -15.64 -2.55 18.51
N LYS A 131 -16.15 -2.22 17.32
CA LYS A 131 -17.26 -2.95 16.71
C LYS A 131 -16.89 -4.41 16.44
N TYR A 132 -15.72 -4.66 15.84
CA TYR A 132 -15.25 -5.99 15.49
C TYR A 132 -15.13 -6.91 16.70
N LEU A 133 -14.67 -6.40 17.85
CA LEU A 133 -14.59 -7.17 19.10
C LEU A 133 -15.95 -7.60 19.64
N LYS A 134 -17.02 -6.83 19.37
CA LYS A 134 -18.38 -7.11 19.83
C LYS A 134 -19.16 -8.06 18.90
N VAL A 135 -18.67 -8.28 17.67
CA VAL A 135 -19.30 -9.23 16.76
C VAL A 135 -18.88 -10.64 17.15
N GLU A 136 -19.83 -11.49 17.53
CA GLU A 136 -19.56 -12.88 17.92
C GLU A 136 -19.54 -13.82 16.71
N GLY A 137 -20.47 -13.64 15.78
CA GLY A 137 -20.63 -14.52 14.62
C GLY A 137 -19.57 -14.29 13.53
N LEU A 138 -19.08 -15.40 12.96
CA LEU A 138 -18.06 -15.38 11.91
C LEU A 138 -18.60 -14.74 10.63
N ALA A 139 -19.85 -15.01 10.26
CA ALA A 139 -20.46 -14.48 9.04
C ALA A 139 -20.54 -12.95 9.08
N GLU A 140 -20.96 -12.40 10.21
CA GLU A 140 -21.08 -10.96 10.46
C GLU A 140 -19.70 -10.28 10.47
N ARG A 141 -18.67 -10.95 11.02
CA ARG A 141 -17.28 -10.46 10.94
C ARG A 141 -16.79 -10.39 9.50
N ILE A 142 -17.07 -11.41 8.69
CA ILE A 142 -16.69 -11.44 7.28
C ILE A 142 -17.45 -10.35 6.50
N GLU A 143 -18.74 -10.15 6.75
CA GLU A 143 -19.52 -9.09 6.11
C GLU A 143 -18.96 -7.70 6.47
N MET A 144 -18.62 -7.47 7.74
CA MET A 144 -17.97 -6.24 8.18
C MET A 144 -16.65 -6.00 7.47
N LEU A 145 -15.79 -7.02 7.35
CA LEU A 145 -14.52 -6.91 6.64
C LEU A 145 -14.71 -6.67 5.13
N ASN A 146 -15.70 -7.29 4.49
CA ASN A 146 -16.04 -7.01 3.09
C ASN A 146 -16.40 -5.53 2.89
N LYS A 147 -17.25 -4.95 3.76
CA LYS A 147 -17.61 -3.53 3.72
C LYS A 147 -16.38 -2.62 3.91
N ILE A 148 -15.48 -2.98 4.82
CA ILE A 148 -14.23 -2.24 5.03
C ILE A 148 -13.32 -2.33 3.80
N LEU A 149 -13.22 -3.48 3.16
CA LEU A 149 -12.39 -3.66 1.97
C LEU A 149 -12.92 -2.82 0.78
N ILE A 150 -14.25 -2.79 0.58
CA ILE A 150 -14.90 -1.87 -0.36
C ILE A 150 -14.50 -0.42 -0.04
N GLY A 151 -14.62 0.01 1.22
CA GLY A 151 -14.23 1.36 1.65
C GLY A 151 -12.75 1.68 1.40
N ASN A 152 -11.86 0.70 1.59
CA ASN A 152 -10.43 0.85 1.32
C ASN A 152 -10.14 1.01 -0.18
N ILE A 153 -10.81 0.23 -1.04
CA ILE A 153 -10.70 0.35 -2.49
C ILE A 153 -11.24 1.71 -2.96
N LEU A 154 -12.38 2.16 -2.43
CA LEU A 154 -12.92 3.49 -2.74
C LEU A 154 -11.99 4.62 -2.26
N SER A 155 -11.32 4.44 -1.13
CA SER A 155 -10.32 5.39 -0.63
C SER A 155 -9.11 5.45 -1.57
N PHE A 156 -8.67 4.30 -2.10
CA PHE A 156 -7.63 4.24 -3.12
C PHE A 156 -8.05 4.96 -4.40
N THR A 157 -9.20 4.61 -5.00
CA THR A 157 -9.64 5.20 -6.27
C THR A 157 -9.86 6.70 -6.15
N LYS A 158 -10.49 7.17 -5.06
CA LYS A 158 -10.60 8.60 -4.74
C LYS A 158 -9.22 9.26 -4.65
N GLY A 159 -8.25 8.59 -4.03
CA GLY A 159 -6.89 9.09 -3.84
C GLY A 159 -6.10 9.30 -5.14
N ILE A 160 -6.44 8.57 -6.21
CA ILE A 160 -5.86 8.72 -7.56
C ILE A 160 -6.79 9.49 -8.52
N ASN A 161 -7.78 10.20 -7.95
CA ASN A 161 -8.77 10.99 -8.68
C ASN A 161 -9.56 10.14 -9.71
N ILE A 162 -10.02 8.97 -9.29
CA ILE A 162 -10.93 8.08 -10.03
C ILE A 162 -12.22 7.91 -9.23
N HIS A 163 -13.34 8.32 -9.82
CA HIS A 163 -14.65 8.18 -9.21
C HIS A 163 -15.37 6.95 -9.76
N ILE A 164 -15.82 6.08 -8.86
CA ILE A 164 -16.60 4.88 -9.19
C ILE A 164 -18.08 5.23 -9.06
N HIS A 165 -18.82 5.18 -10.17
CA HIS A 165 -20.23 5.58 -10.24
C HIS A 165 -21.22 4.40 -10.22
N SER A 166 -20.71 3.17 -10.33
CA SER A 166 -21.53 1.95 -10.28
C SER A 166 -21.17 1.11 -9.05
N PRO A 167 -22.01 0.14 -8.66
CA PRO A 167 -21.74 -0.65 -7.46
C PRO A 167 -20.41 -1.41 -7.52
N LEU A 168 -19.51 -1.08 -6.59
CA LEU A 168 -18.30 -1.85 -6.31
C LEU A 168 -18.67 -3.04 -5.40
N THR A 169 -18.41 -4.25 -5.86
CA THR A 169 -18.58 -5.48 -5.11
C THR A 169 -17.22 -6.03 -4.72
N CYS A 170 -17.13 -6.54 -3.49
CA CYS A 170 -15.95 -7.22 -2.99
C CYS A 170 -16.36 -8.33 -2.02
N LYS A 171 -15.71 -9.48 -2.13
CA LYS A 171 -15.96 -10.65 -1.30
C LYS A 171 -14.66 -11.33 -0.92
N LEU A 172 -14.38 -11.43 0.37
CA LEU A 172 -13.35 -12.31 0.92
C LEU A 172 -13.66 -13.76 0.52
N THR A 173 -12.68 -14.42 -0.08
CA THR A 173 -12.73 -15.84 -0.43
C THR A 173 -11.91 -16.69 0.53
N LYS A 174 -10.92 -16.09 1.18
CA LYS A 174 -10.11 -16.71 2.24
C LYS A 174 -9.69 -15.64 3.24
N LEU A 175 -9.69 -15.96 4.52
CA LEU A 175 -9.20 -15.11 5.59
C LEU A 175 -8.34 -15.96 6.52
N GLU A 176 -7.09 -15.56 6.73
CA GLU A 176 -6.22 -16.17 7.74
C GLU A 176 -6.50 -15.57 9.12
N ASP A 177 -6.06 -16.26 10.17
CA ASP A 177 -6.17 -15.76 11.53
C ASP A 177 -5.46 -14.41 11.70
N SER A 178 -6.06 -13.54 12.50
CA SER A 178 -5.50 -12.21 12.73
C SER A 178 -4.22 -12.29 13.54
N ILE A 179 -3.19 -11.56 13.12
CA ILE A 179 -1.93 -11.41 13.83
C ILE A 179 -1.96 -10.06 14.58
N PRO A 180 -1.71 -10.02 15.90
CA PRO A 180 -1.58 -8.75 16.62
C PRO A 180 -0.29 -8.04 16.17
N VAL A 181 -0.40 -6.75 15.90
CA VAL A 181 0.75 -5.90 15.54
C VAL A 181 0.73 -4.61 16.34
N SER A 182 1.89 -4.17 16.80
CA SER A 182 2.02 -2.87 17.46
C SER A 182 2.34 -1.78 16.44
N TYR A 183 1.55 -0.70 16.45
CA TYR A 183 1.80 0.47 15.63
C TYR A 183 1.69 1.73 16.49
N LYS A 184 2.83 2.41 16.68
CA LYS A 184 2.93 3.63 17.52
C LYS A 184 2.34 3.42 18.94
N GLY A 185 2.60 2.25 19.54
CA GLY A 185 2.11 1.91 20.89
C GLY A 185 0.66 1.45 20.95
N VAL A 186 -0.02 1.34 19.81
CA VAL A 186 -1.40 0.82 19.72
C VAL A 186 -1.39 -0.57 19.11
N GLU A 187 -2.04 -1.53 19.76
CA GLU A 187 -2.24 -2.86 19.22
C GLU A 187 -3.34 -2.86 18.15
N LEU A 188 -3.01 -3.41 16.98
CA LEU A 188 -3.91 -3.55 15.83
C LEU A 188 -3.98 -5.01 15.42
N LYS A 189 -5.06 -5.38 14.72
CA LYS A 189 -5.19 -6.69 14.07
C LYS A 189 -4.79 -6.61 12.60
N SER A 190 -3.80 -7.40 12.22
CA SER A 190 -3.35 -7.60 10.85
C SER A 190 -3.93 -8.88 10.28
N PHE A 191 -4.36 -8.84 9.02
CA PHE A 191 -4.95 -9.98 8.33
C PHE A 191 -4.20 -10.25 7.03
N ASN A 192 -4.10 -11.52 6.66
CA ASN A 192 -3.87 -11.92 5.28
C ASN A 192 -5.16 -12.53 4.74
N ALA A 193 -5.46 -12.25 3.49
CA ALA A 193 -6.71 -12.67 2.88
C ALA A 193 -6.58 -12.86 1.38
N GLU A 194 -7.55 -13.58 0.82
CA GLU A 194 -7.86 -13.57 -0.61
C GLU A 194 -9.26 -12.99 -0.80
N PHE A 195 -9.45 -12.24 -1.89
CA PHE A 195 -10.73 -11.64 -2.21
C PHE A 195 -10.98 -11.58 -3.71
N GLN A 196 -12.26 -11.46 -4.05
CA GLN A 196 -12.73 -11.12 -5.38
C GLN A 196 -13.29 -9.71 -5.37
N ALA A 197 -13.04 -8.94 -6.43
CA ALA A 197 -13.68 -7.65 -6.62
C ALA A 197 -13.97 -7.39 -8.10
N ASN A 198 -15.07 -6.70 -8.39
CA ASN A 198 -15.45 -6.31 -9.75
C ASN A 198 -14.69 -5.06 -10.24
N ILE A 199 -13.40 -4.96 -9.93
CA ILE A 199 -12.52 -3.83 -10.30
C ILE A 199 -11.12 -4.34 -10.64
N ILE A 200 -10.51 -3.72 -11.64
CA ILE A 200 -9.10 -3.95 -11.99
C ILE A 200 -8.24 -3.08 -11.07
N LEU A 201 -7.45 -3.72 -10.21
CA LEU A 201 -6.49 -3.07 -9.33
C LEU A 201 -5.07 -3.47 -9.73
N PRO A 202 -4.10 -2.56 -9.65
CA PRO A 202 -2.71 -2.88 -9.95
C PRO A 202 -2.07 -3.74 -8.87
N ASP A 203 -1.05 -4.51 -9.26
CA ASP A 203 -0.23 -5.23 -8.27
C ASP A 203 0.55 -4.26 -7.37
N PHE A 204 0.88 -4.74 -6.18
CA PHE A 204 1.72 -4.11 -5.16
C PHE A 204 1.17 -2.85 -4.48
N ILE A 205 0.02 -2.30 -4.87
CA ILE A 205 -0.57 -1.19 -4.12
C ILE A 205 -1.02 -1.64 -2.72
N GLY A 206 -1.00 -0.73 -1.76
CA GLY A 206 -1.46 -0.98 -0.40
C GLY A 206 -2.89 -0.50 -0.16
N LEU A 207 -3.72 -1.33 0.46
CA LEU A 207 -5.07 -0.97 0.91
C LEU A 207 -5.15 -0.93 2.45
N GLY A 208 -6.05 -0.10 2.97
CA GLY A 208 -6.23 0.05 4.43
C GLY A 208 -5.16 0.91 5.09
N LYS A 209 -5.00 0.75 6.41
CA LYS A 209 -4.15 1.63 7.22
C LYS A 209 -2.66 1.37 6.95
N SER A 210 -1.89 2.46 6.89
CA SER A 210 -0.44 2.43 6.70
C SER A 210 0.00 1.80 5.36
N SER A 211 -0.79 1.95 4.30
CA SER A 211 -0.49 1.45 2.95
C SER A 211 0.83 1.94 2.35
N SER A 212 1.35 3.08 2.83
CA SER A 212 2.66 3.64 2.43
C SER A 212 3.86 2.81 2.87
N ILE A 213 3.71 1.88 3.82
CA ILE A 213 4.81 1.07 4.38
C ILE A 213 4.49 -0.43 4.32
N ASN A 214 4.21 -0.93 3.12
CA ASN A 214 4.04 -2.36 2.80
C ASN A 214 2.87 -3.09 3.48
N ASN A 215 1.97 -2.37 4.14
CA ASN A 215 0.74 -2.95 4.69
C ASN A 215 -0.38 -2.98 3.63
N GLY A 216 -1.21 -4.01 3.71
CA GLY A 216 -2.32 -4.26 2.81
C GLY A 216 -1.91 -4.37 1.34
N THR A 217 -0.68 -4.82 1.07
CA THR A 217 -0.18 -4.99 -0.29
C THR A 217 -0.97 -6.06 -1.02
N ILE A 218 -1.53 -5.73 -2.19
CA ILE A 218 -2.31 -6.67 -3.00
C ILE A 218 -1.51 -7.22 -4.18
N ASN A 219 -1.85 -8.42 -4.63
CA ASN A 219 -1.41 -8.96 -5.92
C ASN A 219 -2.54 -9.79 -6.55
N HIS A 220 -2.58 -9.86 -7.88
CA HIS A 220 -3.48 -10.79 -8.58
C HIS A 220 -3.14 -12.25 -8.22
N ILE A 221 -4.18 -13.07 -8.10
CA ILE A 221 -4.07 -14.52 -8.01
C ILE A 221 -4.36 -15.08 -9.40
N LYS A 222 -3.44 -15.88 -9.94
CA LYS A 222 -3.63 -16.61 -11.19
C LYS A 222 -4.62 -17.76 -11.02
#